data_AF-A0A7V8JTR2-F1
#
_entry.id   AF-A0A7V8JTR2-F1
#
_cell.length_a   1.000
_cell.length_b   1.000
_cell.length_c   1.000
_cell.angle_alpha   90.00
_cell.angle_beta   90.00
_cell.angle_gamma   90.00
#
_symmetry.space_group_name_H-M   'P 1'
#
loop_
_entity.id
_entity.type
_entity.pdbx_description
1 polymer ?
#
loop_
_entity_poly.entity_id
_entity_poly.type
_entity_poly.pdbx_seq_one_letter_code
_entity_poly.pdbx_strand_id
1 'polypeptide(L)'
;MRADRDWLQFDCALSYGLVEYLRTLDMLKQHGWSASRCIPHGGHQMSLNIAAGLGLGGNESYPDLFQPYGGFPDGVKVDNGFITMPELPGIGFEGKSDLFAEMQKLSA
;
A
#
# COMPACT_ATOMS: atom_id res chain seq x y z
N MET A 1 -12.32 -18.09 8.54
CA MET A 1 -11.63 -17.78 7.27
C MET A 1 -10.69 -18.93 6.92
N ARG A 2 -10.32 -19.07 5.66
CA ARG A 2 -9.60 -20.21 5.09
C ARG A 2 -8.27 -19.71 4.49
N ALA A 3 -7.16 -20.10 5.11
CA ALA A 3 -5.84 -19.54 4.82
C ALA A 3 -5.32 -19.82 3.40
N ASP A 4 -5.87 -20.84 2.74
CA ASP A 4 -5.48 -21.24 1.40
C ASP A 4 -6.11 -20.37 0.29
N ARG A 5 -7.16 -19.59 0.59
CA ARG A 5 -7.93 -18.91 -0.47
C ARG A 5 -8.62 -17.60 -0.10
N ASP A 6 -8.81 -17.31 1.18
CA ASP A 6 -9.44 -16.05 1.59
C ASP A 6 -8.38 -14.93 1.69
N TRP A 7 -8.82 -13.68 1.57
CA TRP A 7 -7.99 -12.48 1.61
C TRP A 7 -8.25 -11.66 2.87
N LEU A 8 -7.19 -11.00 3.37
CA LEU A 8 -7.21 -10.15 4.55
C LEU A 8 -6.90 -8.71 4.13
N GLN A 9 -7.76 -7.77 4.51
CA GLN A 9 -7.74 -6.40 3.97
C GLN A 9 -7.40 -5.34 5.01
N PHE A 10 -6.59 -5.70 6.01
CA PHE A 10 -6.14 -4.75 7.03
C PHE A 10 -5.44 -3.56 6.38
N ASP A 11 -5.80 -2.35 6.78
CA ASP A 11 -5.26 -1.09 6.29
C ASP A 11 -4.35 -0.49 7.37
N CYS A 12 -3.05 -0.33 7.07
CA CYS A 12 -2.12 0.23 8.03
C CYS A 12 -2.42 1.69 8.37
N ALA A 13 -2.92 2.49 7.42
CA ALA A 13 -3.21 3.90 7.65
C ALA A 13 -4.39 4.08 8.63
N LEU A 14 -5.28 3.09 8.71
CA LEU A 14 -6.44 3.08 9.60
C LEU A 14 -6.24 2.21 10.86
N SER A 15 -5.11 1.51 10.97
CA SER A 15 -4.85 0.53 12.03
C SER A 15 -3.52 0.81 12.74
N TYR A 16 -3.31 2.05 13.18
CA TYR A 16 -2.13 2.49 13.96
C TYR A 16 -0.76 2.37 13.23
N GLY A 17 -0.76 2.37 11.91
CA GLY A 17 0.43 2.46 11.07
C GLY A 17 1.20 1.15 10.88
N LEU A 18 2.35 1.24 10.23
CA LEU A 18 3.21 0.09 9.92
C LEU A 18 3.66 -0.67 11.17
N VAL A 19 3.91 0.03 12.28
CA VAL A 19 4.35 -0.61 13.52
C VAL A 19 3.32 -1.63 14.01
N GLU A 20 2.03 -1.28 13.98
CA GLU A 20 0.96 -2.21 14.33
C GLU A 20 0.71 -3.25 13.22
N TYR A 21 0.91 -2.85 11.96
CA TYR A 21 0.83 -3.79 10.83
C TYR A 21 1.83 -4.94 10.96
N LEU A 22 3.06 -4.67 11.44
CA LEU A 22 4.06 -5.70 11.72
C LEU A 22 3.58 -6.68 12.80
N ARG A 23 2.95 -6.17 13.88
CA ARG A 23 2.35 -7.03 14.92
C ARG A 23 1.20 -7.87 14.37
N THR A 24 0.41 -7.31 13.45
CA THR A 24 -0.63 -8.04 12.74
C THR A 24 -0.04 -9.18 11.90
N LEU A 25 1.03 -8.92 11.14
CA LEU A 25 1.71 -9.96 10.35
C LEU A 25 2.33 -11.05 11.24
N ASP A 26 2.91 -10.68 12.39
CA ASP A 26 3.40 -11.64 13.37
C ASP A 26 2.28 -12.53 13.92
N MET A 27 1.12 -11.94 14.23
CA MET A 27 -0.06 -12.69 14.65
C MET A 27 -0.55 -13.63 13.55
N LEU A 28 -0.58 -13.20 12.29
CA LEU A 28 -0.95 -14.05 11.15
C LEU A 28 -0.03 -15.26 11.02
N LYS A 29 1.28 -15.04 11.13
CA LYS A 29 2.26 -16.12 11.11
C LYS A 29 2.02 -17.16 12.21
N GLN A 30 1.69 -16.71 13.43
CA GLN A 30 1.37 -17.61 14.56
C GLN A 30 0.11 -18.47 14.29
N HIS A 31 -0.80 -17.99 13.45
CA HIS A 31 -2.04 -18.69 13.08
C HIS A 31 -1.94 -19.44 11.74
N GLY A 32 -0.73 -19.62 11.19
CA GLY A 32 -0.51 -20.36 9.95
C GLY A 32 -0.91 -19.62 8.67
N TRP A 33 -1.04 -18.28 8.74
CA TRP A 33 -1.32 -17.45 7.57
C TRP A 33 -0.03 -16.89 6.96
N SER A 34 0.00 -16.82 5.63
CA SER A 34 1.05 -16.15 4.88
C SER A 34 0.71 -14.66 4.69
N ALA A 35 1.72 -13.79 4.76
CA ALA A 35 1.58 -12.37 4.41
C ALA A 35 1.05 -12.16 2.98
N SER A 36 1.28 -13.13 2.09
CA SER A 36 0.72 -13.15 0.73
C SER A 36 -0.80 -13.28 0.65
N ARG A 37 -1.51 -13.43 1.79
CA ARG A 37 -2.98 -13.35 1.88
C ARG A 37 -3.47 -11.95 2.24
N CYS A 38 -2.57 -10.99 2.45
CA CYS A 38 -2.94 -9.60 2.68
C CYS A 38 -3.01 -8.83 1.37
N ILE A 39 -4.15 -8.18 1.12
CA ILE A 39 -4.30 -7.15 0.09
C ILE A 39 -4.92 -5.95 0.82
N PRO A 40 -4.09 -5.00 1.32
CA PRO A 40 -4.58 -3.87 2.11
C PRO A 40 -5.65 -3.07 1.36
N HIS A 41 -6.68 -2.67 2.10
CA HIS A 41 -7.54 -1.57 1.70
C HIS A 41 -6.73 -0.26 1.63
N GLY A 42 -7.25 0.72 0.88
CA GLY A 42 -6.90 2.13 1.05
C GLY A 42 -6.25 2.78 -0.17
N GLY A 43 -5.73 1.99 -1.11
CA GLY A 43 -5.32 2.53 -2.42
C GLY A 43 -4.14 3.51 -2.40
N HIS A 44 -3.31 3.48 -1.36
CA HIS A 44 -2.28 4.49 -1.12
C HIS A 44 -0.83 3.94 -1.22
N GLN A 45 0.12 4.83 -1.53
CA GLN A 45 1.53 4.49 -1.77
C GLN A 45 2.24 3.84 -0.56
N MET A 46 1.77 4.11 0.67
CA MET A 46 2.29 3.39 1.85
C MET A 46 2.07 1.88 1.75
N SER A 47 0.86 1.42 1.36
CA SER A 47 0.58 -0.02 1.23
C SER A 47 1.30 -0.64 0.04
N LEU A 48 1.58 0.11 -1.03
CA LEU A 48 2.44 -0.36 -2.12
C LEU A 48 3.86 -0.68 -1.62
N ASN A 49 4.43 0.19 -0.79
CA ASN A 49 5.75 -0.03 -0.19
C ASN A 49 5.75 -1.25 0.75
N ILE A 50 4.72 -1.40 1.61
CA ILE A 50 4.60 -2.56 2.50
C ILE A 50 4.42 -3.85 1.68
N ALA A 51 3.63 -3.81 0.60
CA ALA A 51 3.43 -4.95 -0.29
C ALA A 51 4.74 -5.43 -0.91
N ALA A 52 5.50 -4.51 -1.51
CA ALA A 52 6.79 -4.81 -2.13
C ALA A 52 7.85 -5.25 -1.10
N GLY A 53 7.90 -4.59 0.06
CA GLY A 53 8.94 -4.82 1.08
C GLY A 53 8.72 -6.05 1.95
N LEU A 54 7.46 -6.41 2.25
CA LEU A 54 7.10 -7.50 3.17
C LEU A 54 6.44 -8.70 2.48
N GLY A 55 6.29 -8.67 1.15
CA GLY A 55 5.74 -9.79 0.38
C GLY A 55 4.24 -10.00 0.62
N LEU A 56 3.46 -8.91 0.60
CA LEU A 56 2.00 -9.02 0.64
C LEU A 56 1.45 -9.53 -0.71
N GLY A 57 0.15 -9.86 -0.74
CA GLY A 57 -0.51 -10.38 -1.94
C GLY A 57 -0.80 -9.31 -3.01
N GLY A 58 -0.82 -8.04 -2.65
CA GLY A 58 -1.10 -6.93 -3.55
C GLY A 58 -1.54 -5.68 -2.78
N ASN A 59 -2.16 -4.74 -3.49
CA ASN A 59 -2.76 -3.54 -2.92
C ASN A 59 -4.00 -3.15 -3.73
N GLU A 60 -5.00 -2.58 -3.07
CA GLU A 60 -6.13 -1.95 -3.75
C GLU A 60 -5.68 -0.71 -4.54
N SER A 61 -6.51 -0.25 -5.49
CA SER A 61 -6.32 1.03 -6.18
C SER A 61 -7.66 1.63 -6.56
N TYR A 62 -7.77 2.96 -6.50
CA TYR A 62 -8.95 3.73 -6.88
C TYR A 62 -8.57 4.70 -8.02
N PRO A 63 -8.73 4.30 -9.30
CA PRO A 63 -8.25 5.12 -10.42
C PRO A 63 -8.84 6.54 -10.44
N ASP A 64 -10.14 6.65 -10.19
CA ASP A 64 -10.90 7.90 -10.41
C ASP A 64 -11.44 8.52 -9.11
N LEU A 65 -11.16 7.94 -7.95
CA LEU A 65 -11.69 8.40 -6.67
C LEU A 65 -10.57 8.92 -5.75
N PHE A 66 -10.94 9.89 -4.91
CA PHE A 66 -10.10 10.44 -3.83
C PHE A 66 -8.80 11.13 -4.27
N GLN A 67 -8.65 11.41 -5.56
CA GLN A 67 -7.54 12.20 -6.09
C GLN A 67 -7.43 13.57 -5.36
N PRO A 68 -6.20 14.05 -5.07
CA PRO A 68 -4.92 13.47 -5.49
C PRO A 68 -4.36 12.39 -4.55
N TYR A 69 -5.09 11.99 -3.50
CA TYR A 69 -4.60 11.07 -2.48
C TYR A 69 -4.75 9.61 -2.90
N GLY A 70 -3.61 8.91 -3.01
CA GLY A 70 -3.53 7.54 -3.50
C GLY A 70 -2.92 7.45 -4.90
N GLY A 71 -3.16 6.33 -5.58
CA GLY A 71 -2.59 6.09 -6.91
C GLY A 71 -1.09 5.79 -6.87
N PHE A 72 -0.38 6.17 -7.93
CA PHE A 72 1.02 5.83 -8.18
C PHE A 72 1.83 7.07 -8.53
N PRO A 73 3.18 7.03 -8.42
CA PRO A 73 4.04 8.06 -9.00
C PRO A 73 3.78 8.26 -10.50
N ASP A 74 3.97 9.49 -10.96
CA ASP A 74 3.75 9.91 -12.33
C ASP A 74 4.58 9.05 -13.29
N GLY A 75 3.95 8.64 -14.40
CA GLY A 75 4.55 7.77 -15.42
C GLY A 75 4.50 6.28 -15.10
N VAL A 76 4.28 5.87 -13.84
CA VAL A 76 4.01 4.47 -13.50
C VAL A 76 2.66 4.06 -14.09
N LYS A 77 2.64 2.91 -14.77
CA LYS A 77 1.44 2.36 -15.40
C LYS A 77 1.12 1.00 -14.82
N VAL A 78 -0.17 0.70 -14.75
CA VAL A 78 -0.63 -0.67 -14.52
C VAL A 78 -0.44 -1.45 -15.81
N ASP A 79 0.39 -2.49 -15.77
CA ASP A 79 0.58 -3.44 -16.86
C ASP A 79 0.18 -4.84 -16.39
N ASN A 80 -0.80 -5.43 -17.09
CA ASN A 80 -1.37 -6.74 -16.76
C ASN A 80 -1.76 -6.93 -15.27
N GLY A 81 -2.29 -5.88 -14.63
CA GLY A 81 -2.70 -5.91 -13.22
C GLY A 81 -1.58 -5.64 -12.21
N PHE A 82 -0.37 -5.33 -12.65
CA PHE A 82 0.78 -5.03 -11.79
C PHE A 82 1.33 -3.63 -12.04
N ILE A 83 1.99 -3.07 -11.04
CA ILE A 83 2.88 -1.91 -11.18
C ILE A 83 4.29 -2.31 -10.78
N THR A 84 5.28 -1.58 -11.26
CA THR A 84 6.66 -1.68 -10.77
C THR A 84 6.95 -0.47 -9.89
N MET A 85 7.35 -0.71 -8.64
CA MET A 85 7.76 0.37 -7.74
C MET A 85 9.00 1.07 -8.31
N PRO A 86 8.97 2.40 -8.51
CA PRO A 86 10.15 3.14 -8.90
C PRO A 86 11.09 3.31 -7.70
N GLU A 87 12.39 3.45 -7.97
CA GLU A 87 13.43 3.71 -6.96
C GLU A 87 13.40 5.19 -6.53
N LEU A 88 12.37 5.57 -5.77
CA LEU A 88 12.22 6.89 -5.18
C LEU A 88 12.51 6.85 -3.67
N PRO A 89 13.17 7.86 -3.09
CA PRO A 89 13.36 7.93 -1.64
C PRO A 89 12.04 8.00 -0.87
N GLY A 90 12.01 7.41 0.33
CA GLY A 90 10.85 7.46 1.22
C GLY A 90 9.66 6.67 0.68
N ILE A 91 8.45 7.20 0.86
CA ILE A 91 7.22 6.59 0.30
C ILE A 91 7.11 6.85 -1.22
N GLY A 92 7.82 7.86 -1.74
CA GLY A 92 7.76 8.27 -3.14
C GLY A 92 6.61 9.22 -3.47
N PHE A 93 6.13 10.00 -2.50
CA PHE A 93 5.07 10.99 -2.72
C PHE A 93 5.50 12.09 -3.70
N GLU A 94 6.77 12.49 -3.65
CA GLU A 94 7.42 13.46 -4.54
C GLU A 94 7.30 13.06 -6.02
N GLY A 95 7.16 11.77 -6.30
CA GLY A 95 6.98 11.26 -7.65
C GLY A 95 5.57 11.46 -8.22
N LYS A 96 4.57 11.86 -7.42
CA LYS A 96 3.20 12.13 -7.87
C LYS A 96 2.92 13.63 -7.72
N SER A 97 3.03 14.36 -8.82
CA SER A 97 3.14 15.83 -8.80
C SER A 97 1.92 16.55 -8.18
N ASP A 98 0.71 16.10 -8.49
CA ASP A 98 -0.54 16.66 -7.95
C ASP A 98 -0.70 16.41 -6.44
N LEU A 99 -0.30 15.24 -5.94
CA LEU A 99 -0.29 14.92 -4.51
C LEU A 99 0.78 15.72 -3.78
N PHE A 100 2.01 15.73 -4.30
CA PHE A 100 3.12 16.42 -3.66
C PHE A 100 2.88 17.92 -3.56
N ALA A 101 2.25 18.52 -4.59
CA ALA A 101 1.86 19.93 -4.56
C ALA A 101 0.94 20.26 -3.37
N GLU A 102 0.01 19.37 -2.99
CA GLU A 102 -0.81 19.57 -1.79
C GLU A 102 -0.01 19.38 -0.49
N MET A 103 0.89 18.40 -0.45
CA MET A 103 1.73 18.16 0.73
C MET A 103 2.67 19.35 1.02
N GLN A 104 3.27 19.93 -0.01
CA GLN A 104 4.16 21.09 0.15
C GLN A 104 3.45 22.30 0.77
N LYS A 105 2.15 22.50 0.50
CA LYS A 105 1.38 23.60 1.10
C LYS A 105 1.20 23.48 2.61
N LEU A 106 1.34 22.28 3.18
CA LEU A 106 1.04 22.03 4.60
C LEU A 106 2.19 22.47 5.54
N SER A 107 3.44 22.37 5.09
CA SER A 107 4.62 22.59 5.93
C SER A 107 5.60 23.61 5.34
N ALA A 108 5.12 24.48 4.45
CA ALA A 108 5.90 25.59 3.88
C ALA A 108 6.05 26.75 4.85
#